data_AF-A0A9P7XHQ4-F1
#
_entry.id   AF-A0A9P7XHQ4-F1
#
_cell.length_a   1.000
_cell.length_b   1.000
_cell.length_c   1.000
_cell.angle_alpha   90.00
_cell.angle_beta   90.00
_cell.angle_gamma   90.00
#
_symmetry.space_group_name_H-M   'P 1'
#
loop_
_entity.id
_entity.type
_entity.pdbx_description
1 polymer ?
#
loop_
_entity_poly.entity_id
_entity_poly.type
_entity_poly.pdbx_seq_one_letter_code
_entity_poly.pdbx_strand_id
1 'polypeptide(L)'
;MPLPPPPPQSEHSRSVFRNNLGGETSWQRHQRYVQSARLYGQNAEAGASTSKKTDFDALKDGHRFIRDDAEDTSAMSYDDTVALKYYRSLFKEYACCDLKHYKRGDVALRWRTEGEVVSGAGQFTCGNTRCAYHEPAAMKNRQTKTLFTLELPFAYEEEGRRKSALVKVVLCRRCKKKLTWKRDQEKMMAYSKMADQELEKLDGELSPKLAVEEERAKTSGGIGYDSQDESDEGCVNEAWLKEKEEKEELRRQRRAERRSASPSRRTSR
;
A
#
# COMPACT_ATOMS: atom_id res chain seq x y z
N MET A 1 -49.00 -45.48 -27.66
CA MET A 1 -49.56 -46.15 -26.47
C MET A 1 -49.97 -45.09 -25.47
N PRO A 2 -51.21 -45.08 -24.97
CA PRO A 2 -51.61 -44.16 -23.90
C PRO A 2 -50.91 -44.52 -22.59
N LEU A 3 -50.46 -43.50 -21.85
CA LEU A 3 -49.78 -43.67 -20.56
C LEU A 3 -50.76 -44.18 -19.48
N PRO A 4 -50.30 -45.02 -18.54
CA PRO A 4 -51.14 -45.52 -17.46
C PRO A 4 -51.58 -44.37 -16.53
N PRO A 5 -52.76 -44.50 -15.90
CA PRO A 5 -53.26 -43.49 -14.98
C PRO A 5 -52.37 -43.40 -13.73
N PRO A 6 -52.21 -42.19 -13.15
CA PRO A 6 -51.40 -42.01 -11.95
C PRO A 6 -52.03 -42.75 -10.75
N PRO A 7 -51.19 -43.20 -9.80
CA PRO A 7 -51.67 -43.93 -8.62
C PRO A 7 -52.55 -43.05 -7.72
N PRO A 8 -53.51 -43.65 -6.99
CA PRO A 8 -54.42 -42.92 -6.11
C PRO A 8 -53.66 -42.26 -4.95
N GLN A 9 -53.93 -40.97 -4.71
CA GLN A 9 -53.35 -40.21 -3.61
C GLN A 9 -54.09 -40.47 -2.29
N SER A 10 -53.35 -40.49 -1.17
CA SER A 10 -53.90 -40.69 0.18
C SER A 10 -54.73 -39.48 0.66
N GLU A 11 -55.67 -39.71 1.58
CA GLU A 11 -56.52 -38.65 2.14
C GLU A 11 -55.71 -37.53 2.82
N HIS A 12 -54.57 -37.89 3.44
CA HIS A 12 -53.66 -36.93 4.04
C HIS A 12 -53.03 -36.01 2.99
N SER A 13 -52.60 -36.55 1.85
CA SER A 13 -52.11 -35.74 0.72
C SER A 13 -53.20 -34.82 0.15
N ARG A 14 -54.46 -35.26 0.11
CA ARG A 14 -55.61 -34.44 -0.35
C ARG A 14 -55.98 -33.31 0.62
N SER A 15 -55.71 -33.50 1.91
CA SER A 15 -55.93 -32.52 2.97
C SER A 15 -54.82 -31.46 3.03
N VAL A 16 -53.56 -31.89 2.95
CA VAL A 16 -52.38 -31.01 2.96
C VAL A 16 -52.29 -30.21 1.65
N PHE A 17 -52.57 -30.85 0.51
CA PHE A 17 -52.81 -30.18 -0.75
C PHE A 17 -54.32 -29.97 -0.93
N ARG A 18 -54.93 -29.12 -0.09
CA ARG A 18 -56.26 -28.58 -0.37
C ARG A 18 -56.16 -27.86 -1.72
N ASN A 19 -56.60 -28.54 -2.78
CA ASN A 19 -56.47 -28.13 -4.17
C ASN A 19 -57.29 -26.84 -4.41
N ASN A 20 -56.73 -25.68 -4.06
CA ASN A 20 -57.07 -24.42 -4.73
C ASN A 20 -56.52 -24.37 -6.17
N LEU A 21 -56.00 -25.50 -6.67
CA LEU A 21 -55.23 -25.63 -7.91
C LEU A 21 -56.01 -26.28 -9.06
N GLY A 22 -57.29 -26.60 -8.91
CA GLY A 22 -58.21 -26.93 -10.02
C GLY A 22 -57.76 -27.99 -11.05
N GLY A 23 -56.70 -28.77 -10.81
CA GLY A 23 -56.06 -29.60 -11.84
C GLY A 23 -55.22 -28.84 -12.87
N GLU A 24 -54.91 -27.56 -12.64
CA GLU A 24 -54.14 -26.74 -13.58
C GLU A 24 -52.66 -27.18 -13.65
N THR A 25 -52.13 -27.24 -14.87
CA THR A 25 -50.71 -27.47 -15.10
C THR A 25 -49.85 -26.30 -14.57
N SER A 26 -48.57 -26.53 -14.28
CA SER A 26 -47.63 -25.46 -13.91
C SER A 26 -47.59 -24.31 -14.92
N TRP A 27 -47.73 -24.62 -16.20
CA TRP A 27 -47.78 -23.64 -17.29
C TRP A 27 -49.07 -22.82 -17.29
N GLN A 28 -50.24 -23.45 -17.10
CA GLN A 28 -51.54 -22.74 -16.99
C GLN A 28 -51.54 -21.75 -15.82
N ARG A 29 -50.96 -22.15 -14.69
CA ARG A 29 -50.81 -21.28 -13.52
C ARG A 29 -49.91 -20.08 -13.81
N HIS A 30 -48.78 -20.30 -14.49
CA HIS A 30 -47.91 -19.22 -14.93
C HIS A 30 -48.63 -18.26 -15.90
N GLN A 31 -49.37 -18.79 -16.88
CA GLN A 31 -50.16 -17.96 -17.82
C GLN A 31 -51.21 -17.11 -17.09
N ARG A 32 -51.93 -17.70 -16.13
CA ARG A 32 -52.91 -16.98 -15.31
C ARG A 32 -52.26 -15.88 -14.46
N TYR A 33 -51.10 -16.17 -13.86
CA TYR A 33 -50.32 -15.17 -13.12
C TYR A 33 -49.83 -14.03 -14.02
N VAL A 34 -49.36 -14.32 -15.23
CA VAL A 34 -48.93 -13.29 -16.19
C VAL A 34 -50.13 -12.44 -16.65
N GLN A 35 -51.29 -13.04 -16.87
CA GLN A 35 -52.51 -12.32 -17.24
C GLN A 35 -53.01 -11.43 -16.09
N SER A 36 -53.04 -11.92 -14.85
CA SER A 36 -53.42 -11.10 -13.70
C SER A 36 -52.42 -9.98 -13.47
N ALA A 37 -51.12 -10.24 -13.57
CA ALA A 37 -50.08 -9.21 -13.48
C ALA A 37 -50.23 -8.13 -14.56
N ARG A 38 -50.69 -8.47 -15.77
CA ARG A 38 -51.01 -7.47 -16.81
C ARG A 38 -52.24 -6.64 -16.47
N LEU A 39 -53.32 -7.27 -16.02
CA LEU A 39 -54.58 -6.60 -15.68
C LEU A 39 -54.43 -5.65 -14.47
N TYR A 40 -53.71 -6.08 -13.45
CA TYR A 40 -53.42 -5.25 -12.27
C TYR A 40 -52.21 -4.34 -12.48
N GLY A 41 -51.28 -4.70 -13.37
CA GLY A 41 -50.10 -3.91 -13.71
C GLY A 41 -50.43 -2.67 -14.54
N GLN A 42 -51.40 -2.73 -15.46
CA GLN A 42 -51.81 -1.57 -16.28
C GLN A 42 -52.40 -0.41 -15.47
N ASN A 43 -52.97 -0.66 -14.28
CA ASN A 43 -53.44 0.39 -13.37
C ASN A 43 -52.37 0.86 -12.36
N ALA A 44 -51.21 0.20 -12.30
CA ALA A 44 -50.10 0.59 -11.43
C ALA A 44 -49.12 1.57 -12.10
N GLU A 45 -49.17 1.73 -13.42
CA GLU A 45 -48.24 2.59 -14.17
C GLU A 45 -48.56 4.10 -14.07
N ALA A 46 -49.76 4.46 -13.59
CA ALA A 46 -50.17 5.86 -13.39
C ALA A 46 -49.87 6.40 -11.97
N GLY A 47 -49.41 5.55 -11.05
CA GLY A 47 -49.12 5.91 -9.66
C GLY A 47 -47.62 5.99 -9.39
N ALA A 48 -47.01 7.14 -9.72
CA ALA A 48 -45.68 7.57 -9.29
C ALA A 48 -44.54 6.55 -9.47
N SER A 49 -43.68 6.81 -10.46
CA SER A 49 -42.29 6.34 -10.41
C SER A 49 -41.55 7.05 -9.26
N THR A 50 -41.90 6.74 -8.01
CA THR A 50 -40.94 6.92 -6.93
C THR A 50 -39.79 5.98 -7.29
N SER A 51 -38.62 6.53 -7.59
CA SER A 51 -37.42 5.71 -7.73
C SER A 51 -37.30 4.93 -6.42
N LYS A 52 -37.66 3.64 -6.44
CA LYS A 52 -37.64 2.80 -5.25
C LYS A 52 -36.18 2.75 -4.82
N LYS A 53 -35.87 3.35 -3.67
CA LYS A 53 -34.53 3.29 -3.08
C LYS A 53 -34.20 1.81 -2.88
N THR A 54 -33.15 1.35 -3.53
CA THR A 54 -32.64 -0.01 -3.34
C THR A 54 -31.72 -0.04 -2.12
N ASP A 55 -31.49 -1.23 -1.55
CA ASP A 55 -30.50 -1.41 -0.49
C ASP A 55 -29.09 -0.98 -0.94
N PHE A 56 -28.81 -1.05 -2.25
CA PHE A 56 -27.57 -0.57 -2.84
C PHE A 56 -27.49 0.97 -2.80
N ASP A 57 -28.60 1.66 -3.03
CA ASP A 57 -28.66 3.13 -2.91
C ASP A 57 -28.49 3.55 -1.45
N ALA A 58 -29.16 2.86 -0.51
CA ALA A 58 -28.99 3.08 0.92
C ALA A 58 -27.52 2.88 1.38
N LEU A 59 -26.87 1.83 0.85
CA LEU A 59 -25.46 1.58 1.10
C LEU A 59 -24.57 2.69 0.55
N LYS A 60 -24.85 3.17 -0.67
CA LYS A 60 -24.10 4.24 -1.32
C LYS A 60 -24.29 5.58 -0.61
N ASP A 61 -25.47 5.86 -0.09
CA ASP A 61 -25.73 7.10 0.66
C ASP A 61 -25.06 7.05 2.04
N GLY A 62 -25.10 5.89 2.72
CA GLY A 62 -24.53 5.70 4.04
C GLY A 62 -23.06 5.26 4.08
N HIS A 63 -22.37 5.08 2.95
CA HIS A 63 -20.99 4.57 2.99
C HIS A 63 -20.06 5.57 3.70
N ARG A 64 -19.24 5.05 4.62
CA ARG A 64 -18.15 5.79 5.27
C ARG A 64 -16.87 4.97 5.16
N PHE A 65 -15.75 5.62 4.85
CA PHE A 65 -14.48 4.95 4.62
C PHE A 65 -13.96 4.26 5.88
N ILE A 66 -14.02 4.94 7.02
CA ILE A 66 -13.73 4.38 8.35
C ILE A 66 -14.91 4.70 9.27
N ARG A 67 -15.49 3.66 9.85
CA ARG A 67 -16.47 3.75 10.93
C ARG A 67 -15.78 3.37 12.24
N ASP A 68 -16.08 4.09 13.31
CA ASP A 68 -15.61 3.74 14.65
C ASP A 68 -16.36 2.49 15.13
N ASP A 69 -15.61 1.49 15.60
CA ASP A 69 -16.17 0.21 16.05
C ASP A 69 -17.04 0.37 17.33
N ALA A 70 -16.98 1.53 17.99
CA ALA A 70 -17.68 1.87 19.22
C ALA A 70 -19.02 2.63 19.02
N GLU A 71 -19.48 2.83 17.77
CA GLU A 71 -20.76 3.51 17.53
C GLU A 71 -21.96 2.64 17.99
N ASP A 72 -22.84 3.24 18.81
CA ASP A 72 -24.05 2.61 19.31
C ASP A 72 -25.04 2.29 18.18
N THR A 73 -25.14 1.01 17.83
CA THR A 73 -26.01 0.52 16.75
C THR A 73 -27.51 0.72 16.98
N SER A 74 -27.92 1.05 18.21
CA SER A 74 -29.33 1.18 18.60
C SER A 74 -30.00 2.47 18.13
N ALA A 75 -29.22 3.51 17.80
CA ALA A 75 -29.74 4.81 17.34
C ALA A 75 -29.63 5.03 15.82
N MET A 76 -29.16 4.03 15.07
CA MET A 76 -28.82 4.18 13.65
C MET A 76 -30.05 4.03 12.74
N SER A 77 -30.07 4.80 11.65
CA SER A 77 -31.06 4.65 10.59
C SER A 77 -30.95 3.27 9.91
N TYR A 78 -32.02 2.80 9.28
CA TYR A 78 -31.97 1.54 8.52
C TYR A 78 -30.81 1.53 7.51
N ASP A 79 -30.66 2.61 6.74
CA ASP A 79 -29.60 2.77 5.73
C ASP A 79 -28.20 2.66 6.36
N ASP A 80 -28.01 3.27 7.53
CA ASP A 80 -26.77 3.16 8.30
C ASP A 80 -26.50 1.76 8.85
N THR A 81 -27.54 1.03 9.26
CA THR A 81 -27.38 -0.36 9.73
C THR A 81 -26.97 -1.29 8.58
N VAL A 82 -27.54 -1.10 7.38
CA VAL A 82 -27.16 -1.83 6.17
C VAL A 82 -25.70 -1.52 5.81
N ALA A 83 -25.33 -0.25 5.82
CA ALA A 83 -23.95 0.18 5.55
C ALA A 83 -22.94 -0.35 6.59
N LEU A 84 -23.31 -0.34 7.88
CA LEU A 84 -22.46 -0.89 8.93
C LEU A 84 -22.27 -2.40 8.80
N LYS A 85 -23.34 -3.14 8.50
CA LYS A 85 -23.27 -4.59 8.26
C LYS A 85 -22.33 -4.91 7.10
N TYR A 86 -22.45 -4.17 6.00
CA TYR A 86 -21.55 -4.31 4.86
C TYR A 86 -20.10 -3.96 5.25
N TYR A 87 -19.87 -2.84 5.91
CA TYR A 87 -18.53 -2.42 6.38
C TYR A 87 -17.85 -3.46 7.26
N ARG A 88 -18.60 -4.13 8.16
CA ARG A 88 -18.09 -5.21 9.02
C ARG A 88 -17.75 -6.48 8.24
N SER A 89 -18.40 -6.73 7.11
CA SER A 89 -18.10 -7.87 6.23
C SER A 89 -16.85 -7.68 5.37
N LEU A 90 -16.35 -6.45 5.23
CA LEU A 90 -15.17 -6.15 4.40
C LEU A 90 -13.86 -6.53 5.09
N PHE A 91 -12.98 -7.17 4.32
CA PHE A 91 -11.60 -7.47 4.73
C PHE A 91 -10.66 -6.29 4.45
N LYS A 92 -10.53 -5.39 5.43
CA LYS A 92 -9.82 -4.10 5.32
C LYS A 92 -8.52 -4.00 6.14
N GLU A 93 -7.96 -5.12 6.58
CA GLU A 93 -6.72 -5.11 7.37
C GLU A 93 -5.49 -4.79 6.53
N TYR A 94 -5.40 -5.37 5.33
CA TYR A 94 -4.24 -5.27 4.44
C TYR A 94 -4.65 -4.70 3.08
N ALA A 95 -3.88 -3.73 2.58
CA ALA A 95 -4.01 -3.16 1.25
C ALA A 95 -2.90 -3.65 0.31
N CYS A 96 -3.18 -3.57 -0.99
CA CYS A 96 -2.19 -3.74 -2.04
C CYS A 96 -1.65 -2.38 -2.49
N CYS A 97 -0.41 -2.35 -2.96
CA CYS A 97 0.21 -1.15 -3.50
C CYS A 97 0.71 -1.34 -4.94
N ASP A 98 0.77 -0.26 -5.71
CA ASP A 98 1.54 -0.22 -6.96
C ASP A 98 2.74 0.72 -6.77
N LEU A 99 3.93 0.14 -6.88
CA LEU A 99 5.21 0.84 -6.76
C LEU A 99 5.84 1.17 -8.13
N LYS A 100 5.06 1.29 -9.21
CA LYS A 100 5.57 1.63 -10.56
C LYS A 100 6.35 2.94 -10.58
N HIS A 101 5.84 3.97 -9.92
CA HIS A 101 6.39 5.33 -9.94
C HIS A 101 7.12 5.71 -8.64
N TYR A 102 7.68 4.71 -7.94
CA TYR A 102 8.37 4.92 -6.67
C TYR A 102 9.53 5.92 -6.74
N LYS A 103 10.20 6.05 -7.90
CA LYS A 103 11.27 7.04 -8.12
C LYS A 103 10.78 8.49 -8.06
N ARG A 104 9.49 8.75 -8.24
CA ARG A 104 8.88 10.08 -8.06
C ARG A 104 8.41 10.30 -6.63
N GLY A 105 8.32 9.22 -5.84
CA GLY A 105 7.66 9.18 -4.54
C GLY A 105 6.17 8.83 -4.64
N ASP A 106 5.66 8.53 -5.83
CA ASP A 106 4.26 8.23 -6.05
C ASP A 106 3.98 6.75 -5.77
N VAL A 107 3.08 6.50 -4.81
CA VAL A 107 2.64 5.16 -4.42
C VAL A 107 1.12 5.12 -4.50
N ALA A 108 0.59 4.19 -5.28
CA ALA A 108 -0.85 3.96 -5.34
C ALA A 108 -1.23 2.85 -4.35
N LEU A 109 -2.34 3.02 -3.65
CA LEU A 109 -2.91 2.04 -2.73
C LEU A 109 -4.31 1.66 -3.18
N ARG A 110 -4.66 0.38 -2.99
CA ARG A 110 -6.04 -0.10 -3.14
C ARG A 110 -6.33 -1.22 -2.16
N TRP A 111 -7.59 -1.36 -1.79
CA TRP A 111 -8.05 -2.55 -1.09
C TRP A 111 -7.91 -3.81 -1.96
N ARG A 112 -7.85 -4.95 -1.28
CA ARG A 112 -7.78 -6.25 -1.93
C ARG A 112 -9.14 -6.60 -2.54
N THR A 113 -9.08 -7.28 -3.68
CA THR A 113 -10.25 -7.89 -4.33
C THR A 113 -10.57 -9.22 -3.66
N GLU A 114 -11.79 -9.72 -3.86
CA GLU A 114 -12.24 -11.01 -3.31
C GLU A 114 -11.26 -12.15 -3.65
N GLY A 115 -10.84 -12.26 -4.91
CA GLY A 115 -9.89 -13.28 -5.35
C GLY A 115 -8.55 -13.21 -4.61
N GLU A 116 -8.03 -12.01 -4.36
CA GLU A 116 -6.79 -11.81 -3.59
C GLU A 116 -6.96 -12.14 -2.10
N VAL A 117 -8.13 -11.82 -1.53
CA VAL A 117 -8.43 -12.15 -0.13
C VAL A 117 -8.50 -13.66 0.05
N VAL A 118 -9.26 -14.36 -0.81
CA VAL A 118 -9.41 -15.82 -0.78
C VAL A 118 -8.06 -16.52 -1.02
N SER A 119 -7.24 -16.00 -1.95
CA SER A 119 -5.92 -16.58 -2.23
C SER A 119 -4.86 -16.21 -1.19
N GLY A 120 -5.16 -15.33 -0.24
CA GLY A 120 -4.21 -14.80 0.74
C GLY A 120 -3.14 -13.85 0.15
N ALA A 121 -3.36 -13.34 -1.07
CA ALA A 121 -2.44 -12.41 -1.71
C ALA A 121 -2.41 -11.08 -0.95
N GLY A 122 -1.22 -10.47 -0.85
CA GLY A 122 -0.98 -9.23 -0.13
C GLY A 122 -0.98 -9.32 1.40
N GLN A 123 -1.33 -10.49 1.97
CA GLN A 123 -1.16 -10.80 3.40
C GLN A 123 -0.01 -11.78 3.60
N PHE A 124 -0.08 -12.93 2.93
CA PHE A 124 0.98 -13.95 2.95
C PHE A 124 1.96 -13.80 1.78
N THR A 125 1.69 -12.88 0.86
CA THR A 125 2.51 -12.59 -0.31
C THR A 125 2.87 -11.11 -0.36
N CYS A 126 3.70 -10.72 -1.33
CA CYS A 126 4.05 -9.32 -1.50
C CYS A 126 2.83 -8.52 -2.01
N GLY A 127 2.42 -7.48 -1.30
CA GLY A 127 1.31 -6.59 -1.65
C GLY A 127 1.55 -5.67 -2.84
N ASN A 128 2.76 -5.65 -3.40
CA ASN A 128 3.02 -4.92 -4.64
C ASN A 128 2.49 -5.71 -5.84
N THR A 129 1.47 -5.18 -6.53
CA THR A 129 0.77 -5.83 -7.64
C THR A 129 1.67 -6.19 -8.81
N ARG A 130 2.77 -5.44 -9.01
CA ARG A 130 3.75 -5.69 -10.08
C ARG A 130 4.90 -6.60 -9.65
N CYS A 131 4.85 -7.16 -8.45
CA CYS A 131 5.90 -8.04 -7.97
C CYS A 131 5.64 -9.47 -8.43
N ALA A 132 6.69 -10.17 -8.84
CA ALA A 132 6.61 -11.61 -9.15
C ALA A 132 6.17 -12.47 -7.96
N TYR A 133 6.26 -11.94 -6.73
CA TYR A 133 5.83 -12.61 -5.50
C TYR A 133 4.46 -12.16 -5.02
N HIS A 134 3.67 -11.51 -5.88
CA HIS A 134 2.30 -11.13 -5.55
C HIS A 134 1.36 -12.34 -5.63
N GLU A 135 1.50 -13.12 -6.69
CA GLU A 135 0.75 -14.36 -6.87
C GLU A 135 1.25 -15.46 -5.92
N PRO A 136 0.34 -16.14 -5.19
CA PRO A 136 0.72 -17.20 -4.25
C PRO A 136 1.47 -18.37 -4.90
N ALA A 137 1.16 -18.68 -6.17
CA ALA A 137 1.80 -19.77 -6.91
C ALA A 137 3.32 -19.57 -7.05
N ALA A 138 3.77 -18.32 -7.22
CA ALA A 138 5.18 -17.99 -7.36
C ALA A 138 5.99 -18.15 -6.06
N MET A 139 5.31 -18.30 -4.92
CA MET A 139 5.95 -18.50 -3.61
C MET A 139 6.31 -19.96 -3.31
N LYS A 140 5.76 -20.92 -4.06
CA LYS A 140 5.97 -22.36 -3.84
C LYS A 140 7.36 -22.88 -4.20
N ASN A 141 8.12 -22.16 -5.04
CA ASN A 141 9.37 -22.66 -5.63
C ASN A 141 10.60 -21.77 -5.37
N ARG A 142 10.50 -20.78 -4.47
CA ARG A 142 11.63 -19.93 -4.09
C ARG A 142 11.63 -19.74 -2.58
N GLN A 143 12.80 -19.93 -1.97
CA GLN A 143 13.12 -19.64 -0.56
C GLN A 143 12.22 -18.51 -0.03
N THR A 144 11.46 -18.83 1.02
CA THR A 144 10.50 -17.92 1.67
C THR A 144 11.15 -16.57 1.94
N LYS A 145 10.84 -15.58 1.11
CA LYS A 145 11.42 -14.25 1.28
C LYS A 145 10.81 -13.62 2.50
N THR A 146 11.66 -13.03 3.34
CA THR A 146 11.21 -12.26 4.49
C THR A 146 10.28 -11.14 4.03
N LEU A 147 9.05 -11.20 4.55
CA LEU A 147 8.01 -10.21 4.35
C LEU A 147 8.01 -9.23 5.51
N PHE A 148 7.71 -7.98 5.22
CA PHE A 148 7.65 -6.89 6.19
C PHE A 148 6.26 -6.28 6.14
N THR A 149 5.60 -6.24 7.28
CA THR A 149 4.38 -5.46 7.47
C THR A 149 4.76 -4.02 7.76
N LEU A 150 4.23 -3.09 6.98
CA LEU A 150 4.50 -1.66 7.08
C LEU A 150 3.17 -0.92 7.13
N GLU A 151 3.12 0.16 7.90
CA GLU A 151 1.98 1.06 7.97
C GLU A 151 2.25 2.30 7.13
N LEU A 152 1.32 2.65 6.26
CA LEU A 152 1.41 3.77 5.35
C LEU A 152 0.35 4.83 5.68
N PRO A 153 0.73 6.10 5.83
CA PRO A 153 -0.23 7.18 5.97
C PRO A 153 -1.00 7.37 4.66
N PHE A 154 -2.31 7.28 4.73
CA PHE A 154 -3.24 7.51 3.63
C PHE A 154 -4.15 8.68 3.99
N ALA A 155 -4.02 9.77 3.24
CA ALA A 155 -4.91 10.92 3.37
C ALA A 155 -6.07 10.79 2.39
N TYR A 156 -7.29 11.01 2.86
CA TYR A 156 -8.52 10.97 2.08
C TYR A 156 -9.44 12.12 2.45
N GLU A 157 -10.42 12.40 1.58
CA GLU A 157 -11.44 13.43 1.81
C GLU A 157 -12.79 12.75 1.94
N GLU A 158 -13.52 13.06 3.00
CA GLU A 158 -14.85 12.53 3.28
C GLU A 158 -15.71 13.69 3.80
N GLU A 159 -16.87 13.91 3.18
CA GLU A 159 -17.79 15.01 3.52
C GLU A 159 -17.10 16.40 3.55
N GLY A 160 -16.15 16.64 2.63
CA GLY A 160 -15.38 17.88 2.55
C GLY A 160 -14.34 18.08 3.66
N ARG A 161 -14.12 17.06 4.51
CA ARG A 161 -13.08 17.06 5.54
C ARG A 161 -11.93 16.14 5.15
N ARG A 162 -10.71 16.66 5.25
CA ARG A 162 -9.49 15.86 5.07
C ARG A 162 -9.25 15.01 6.31
N LYS A 163 -9.21 13.70 6.12
CA LYS A 163 -8.92 12.70 7.14
C LYS A 163 -7.64 11.94 6.76
N SER A 164 -7.00 11.33 7.74
CA SER A 164 -5.82 10.49 7.53
C SER A 164 -5.97 9.17 8.28
N ALA A 165 -5.54 8.07 7.66
CA ALA A 165 -5.56 6.75 8.24
C ALA A 165 -4.24 6.02 7.99
N LEU A 166 -3.87 5.12 8.88
CA LEU A 166 -2.73 4.23 8.70
C LEU A 166 -3.22 2.92 8.07
N VAL A 167 -2.70 2.60 6.89
CA VAL A 167 -3.07 1.40 6.13
C VAL A 167 -1.91 0.42 6.16
N LYS A 168 -2.19 -0.86 6.49
CA LYS A 168 -1.15 -1.89 6.56
C LYS A 168 -0.91 -2.49 5.17
N VAL A 169 0.35 -2.66 4.81
CA VAL A 169 0.80 -3.30 3.57
C VAL A 169 1.94 -4.26 3.87
N VAL A 170 1.92 -5.45 3.28
CA VAL A 170 2.98 -6.45 3.42
C VAL A 170 3.88 -6.41 2.18
N LEU A 171 5.19 -6.27 2.35
CA LEU A 171 6.15 -6.16 1.24
C LEU A 171 7.38 -7.06 1.43
N CYS A 172 7.92 -7.59 0.33
CA CYS A 172 9.23 -8.24 0.36
C CYS A 172 10.37 -7.20 0.47
N ARG A 173 11.58 -7.65 0.87
CA ARG A 173 12.79 -6.80 0.97
C ARG A 173 12.99 -5.83 -0.21
N ARG A 174 12.82 -6.30 -1.45
CA ARG A 174 12.99 -5.48 -2.67
C ARG A 174 11.96 -4.36 -2.76
N CYS A 175 10.70 -4.66 -2.44
CA CYS A 175 9.62 -3.67 -2.52
C CYS A 175 9.67 -2.69 -1.34
N LYS A 176 10.10 -3.13 -0.16
CA LYS A 176 10.40 -2.26 0.98
C LYS A 176 11.44 -1.19 0.61
N LYS A 177 12.55 -1.57 -0.02
CA LYS A 177 13.58 -0.61 -0.49
C LYS A 177 13.02 0.38 -1.54
N LYS A 178 12.10 -0.07 -2.40
CA LYS A 178 11.43 0.83 -3.37
C LYS A 178 10.53 1.85 -2.67
N LEU A 179 9.80 1.43 -1.64
CA LEU A 179 8.90 2.27 -0.89
C LEU A 179 9.65 3.41 -0.16
N THR A 180 10.82 3.11 0.43
CA THR A 180 11.62 4.09 1.17
C THR A 180 12.60 4.87 0.30
N TRP A 181 12.73 4.52 -0.99
CA TRP A 181 13.75 5.02 -1.91
C TRP A 181 13.93 6.54 -1.89
N LYS A 182 12.82 7.30 -1.95
CA LYS A 182 12.87 8.77 -1.99
C LYS A 182 13.39 9.35 -0.67
N ARG A 183 12.87 8.87 0.45
CA ARG A 183 13.30 9.28 1.79
C ARG A 183 14.76 8.92 2.04
N ASP A 184 15.21 7.77 1.56
CA ASP A 184 16.59 7.33 1.71
C ASP A 184 17.54 8.16 0.84
N GLN A 185 17.12 8.55 -0.38
CA GLN A 185 17.87 9.52 -1.20
C GLN A 185 18.00 10.90 -0.54
N GLU A 186 16.90 11.44 -0.02
CA GLU A 186 16.91 12.73 0.69
C GLU A 186 17.85 12.71 1.90
N LYS A 187 17.84 11.61 2.67
CA LYS A 187 18.77 11.39 3.78
C LYS A 187 20.22 11.32 3.34
N MET A 188 20.53 10.58 2.28
CA MET A 188 21.90 10.50 1.74
C MET A 188 22.40 11.86 1.26
N MET A 189 21.55 12.63 0.56
CA MET A 189 21.90 13.99 0.14
C MET A 189 22.13 14.93 1.32
N ALA A 190 21.33 14.81 2.39
CA ALA A 190 21.53 15.59 3.60
C ALA A 190 22.85 15.25 4.29
N TYR A 191 23.19 13.95 4.40
CA TYR A 191 24.44 13.49 4.98
C TYR A 191 25.67 13.97 4.19
N SER A 192 25.61 13.92 2.84
CA SER A 192 26.69 14.44 1.99
C SER A 192 26.92 15.93 2.23
N LYS A 193 25.85 16.74 2.33
CA LYS A 193 25.96 18.18 2.61
C LYS A 193 26.56 18.45 3.98
N MET A 194 26.19 17.67 4.99
CA MET A 194 26.77 17.79 6.34
C MET A 194 28.27 17.46 6.33
N ALA A 195 28.66 16.38 5.66
CA ALA A 195 30.06 15.98 5.54
C ALA A 195 30.90 17.03 4.79
N ASP A 196 30.34 17.63 3.72
CA ASP A 196 31.02 18.70 2.97
C ASP A 196 31.21 19.96 3.85
N GLN A 197 30.20 20.35 4.62
CA GLN A 197 30.29 21.47 5.56
C GLN A 197 31.29 21.23 6.69
N GLU A 198 31.39 19.99 7.19
CA GLU A 198 32.36 19.64 8.23
C GLU A 198 33.80 19.68 7.71
N LEU A 199 34.02 19.25 6.46
CA LEU A 199 35.30 19.40 5.77
C LEU A 199 35.69 20.87 5.55
N GLU A 200 34.74 21.73 5.20
CA GLU A 200 34.98 23.17 4.99
C GLU A 200 35.30 23.89 6.31
N LYS A 201 34.64 23.52 7.42
CA LYS A 201 34.97 24.03 8.76
C LYS A 201 36.39 23.65 9.18
N LEU A 202 36.81 22.42 8.93
CA LEU A 202 38.17 21.98 9.21
C LEU A 202 39.22 22.73 8.36
N ASP A 203 38.93 23.04 7.09
CA ASP A 203 39.86 23.85 6.27
C ASP A 203 39.93 25.32 6.74
N GLY A 204 38.79 25.88 7.18
CA GLY A 204 38.71 27.23 7.70
C GLY A 204 39.45 27.42 9.03
N GLU A 205 39.46 26.42 9.91
CA GLU A 205 40.21 26.45 11.17
C GLU A 205 41.72 26.21 11.00
N LEU A 206 42.16 25.63 9.89
CA LEU A 206 43.58 25.47 9.53
C LEU A 206 44.18 26.73 8.86
N SER A 207 43.36 27.70 8.42
CA SER A 207 43.85 28.90 7.74
C SER A 207 44.48 29.99 8.65
N PRO A 208 44.15 30.15 9.94
CA PRO A 208 44.89 31.08 10.80
C PRO A 208 46.12 30.47 11.51
N LYS A 209 46.26 29.13 11.57
CA LYS A 209 47.29 28.47 12.40
C LYS A 209 48.50 27.93 11.64
N LEU A 210 48.54 27.96 10.31
CA LEU A 210 49.74 27.60 9.54
C LEU A 210 50.79 28.72 9.43
N ALA A 211 50.68 29.78 10.22
CA ALA A 211 51.75 30.79 10.36
C ALA A 211 52.59 30.63 11.64
N VAL A 212 52.22 29.78 12.60
CA VAL A 212 52.99 29.55 13.82
C VAL A 212 52.81 28.10 14.24
N GLU A 213 53.89 27.40 14.57
CA GLU A 213 53.96 26.00 15.06
C GLU A 213 54.26 24.91 14.01
N GLU A 214 55.24 25.17 13.13
CA GLU A 214 56.13 24.12 12.61
C GLU A 214 57.28 23.85 13.60
N GLU A 215 57.01 23.55 14.88
CA GLU A 215 58.05 23.13 15.84
C GLU A 215 57.42 22.46 17.09
N ARG A 216 56.58 21.43 16.95
CA ARG A 216 56.34 20.48 18.08
C ARG A 216 55.71 19.13 17.69
N ALA A 217 56.38 18.37 16.85
CA ALA A 217 56.15 16.93 16.82
C ALA A 217 56.81 16.27 18.04
N LYS A 218 56.00 15.87 19.04
CA LYS A 218 56.20 14.75 20.00
C LYS A 218 55.28 14.94 21.22
N THR A 219 54.21 14.14 21.32
CA THR A 219 53.87 13.28 22.48
C THR A 219 52.42 12.78 22.41
N SER A 220 52.26 11.44 22.40
CA SER A 220 51.19 10.63 23.00
C SER A 220 49.71 10.85 22.66
N GLY A 221 49.00 9.73 22.43
CA GLY A 221 47.61 9.59 22.87
C GLY A 221 46.72 8.88 21.86
N GLY A 222 46.83 7.55 21.79
CA GLY A 222 45.78 6.74 21.18
C GLY A 222 44.51 6.78 22.02
N ILE A 223 43.36 6.94 21.36
CA ILE A 223 42.05 6.63 21.92
C ILE A 223 41.28 5.91 20.81
N GLY A 224 40.91 4.66 21.09
CA GLY A 224 40.03 3.86 20.25
C GLY A 224 38.57 4.28 20.42
N TYR A 225 37.77 4.00 19.39
CA TYR A 225 36.35 3.85 19.57
C TYR A 225 35.87 2.64 18.77
N ASP A 226 35.34 1.69 19.53
CA ASP A 226 34.69 0.46 19.13
C ASP A 226 33.24 0.78 18.73
N SER A 227 32.79 0.27 17.59
CA SER A 227 31.36 0.10 17.31
C SER A 227 31.19 -0.97 16.25
N GLN A 228 30.86 -2.17 16.74
CA GLN A 228 30.25 -3.25 16.01
C GLN A 228 28.83 -2.83 15.60
N ASP A 229 28.53 -2.83 14.30
CA ASP A 229 27.18 -3.10 13.79
C ASP A 229 27.30 -3.82 12.43
N GLU A 230 26.79 -5.05 12.39
CA GLU A 230 26.94 -6.00 11.30
C GLU A 230 25.86 -5.80 10.21
N SER A 231 26.33 -5.47 9.01
CA SER A 231 25.94 -6.07 7.71
C SER A 231 24.49 -6.01 7.20
N ASP A 232 24.24 -5.17 6.18
CA ASP A 232 23.65 -5.57 4.87
C ASP A 232 23.74 -4.45 3.78
N GLU A 233 24.92 -3.82 3.62
CA GLU A 233 25.18 -2.66 2.74
C GLU A 233 26.13 -2.99 1.56
N GLY A 234 26.08 -4.21 1.03
CA GLY A 234 27.17 -4.75 0.20
C GLY A 234 27.25 -4.32 -1.29
N CYS A 235 26.41 -3.43 -1.81
CA CYS A 235 26.42 -3.16 -3.27
C CYS A 235 26.37 -1.67 -3.66
N VAL A 236 25.84 -0.79 -2.81
CA VAL A 236 25.81 0.66 -3.10
C VAL A 236 27.07 1.37 -2.59
N ASN A 237 27.77 0.75 -1.64
CA ASN A 237 29.02 1.26 -1.07
C ASN A 237 30.15 1.35 -2.11
N GLU A 238 30.28 0.42 -3.05
CA GLU A 238 31.41 0.45 -4.00
C GLU A 238 31.37 1.65 -4.95
N ALA A 239 30.18 2.03 -5.45
CA ALA A 239 30.05 3.15 -6.37
C ALA A 239 30.36 4.49 -5.69
N TRP A 240 29.91 4.65 -4.44
CA TRP A 240 30.16 5.86 -3.65
C TRP A 240 31.60 5.94 -3.15
N LEU A 241 32.20 4.81 -2.75
CA LEU A 241 33.62 4.76 -2.38
C LEU A 241 34.52 5.12 -3.56
N LYS A 242 34.21 4.64 -4.77
CA LYS A 242 34.92 5.02 -6.00
C LYS A 242 34.80 6.51 -6.31
N GLU A 243 33.59 7.08 -6.24
CA GLU A 243 33.41 8.52 -6.49
C GLU A 243 34.13 9.38 -5.44
N LYS A 244 34.16 8.93 -4.19
CA LYS A 244 34.88 9.59 -3.09
C LYS A 244 36.39 9.52 -3.30
N GLU A 245 36.91 8.36 -3.70
CA GLU A 245 38.33 8.13 -4.00
C GLU A 245 38.79 8.97 -5.21
N GLU A 246 38.00 9.03 -6.29
CA GLU A 246 38.27 9.90 -7.45
C GLU A 246 38.29 11.39 -7.06
N LYS A 247 37.34 11.84 -6.22
CA LYS A 247 37.33 13.22 -5.73
C LYS A 247 38.53 13.53 -4.82
N GLU A 248 38.94 12.58 -3.99
CA GLU A 248 40.11 12.72 -3.13
C GLU A 248 41.40 12.78 -3.95
N GLU A 249 41.51 11.95 -4.99
CA GLU A 249 42.65 11.94 -5.91
C GLU A 249 42.73 13.23 -6.73
N LEU A 250 41.61 13.75 -7.24
CA LEU A 250 41.56 15.04 -7.91
C LEU A 250 41.98 16.19 -6.98
N ARG A 251 41.61 16.12 -5.69
CA ARG A 251 42.07 17.06 -4.66
C ARG A 251 43.57 16.93 -4.39
N ARG A 252 44.13 15.71 -4.34
CA ARG A 252 45.57 15.47 -4.21
C ARG A 252 46.34 16.04 -5.40
N GLN A 253 45.85 15.83 -6.62
CA GLN A 253 46.45 16.38 -7.84
C GLN A 253 46.45 17.91 -7.81
N ARG A 254 45.32 18.55 -7.49
CA ARG A 254 45.24 20.02 -7.35
C ARG A 254 46.16 20.57 -6.26
N ARG A 255 46.36 19.85 -5.15
CA ARG A 255 47.32 20.25 -4.09
C ARG A 255 48.76 20.13 -4.58
N ALA A 256 49.10 19.09 -5.34
CA ALA A 256 50.42 18.90 -5.92
C ALA A 256 50.74 19.99 -6.96
N GLU A 257 49.81 20.31 -7.86
CA GLU A 257 49.95 21.38 -8.87
C GLU A 257 50.18 22.75 -8.22
N ARG A 258 49.50 23.05 -7.11
CA ARG A 258 49.73 24.29 -6.36
C ARG A 258 51.13 24.35 -5.73
N ARG A 259 51.67 23.22 -5.27
CA ARG A 259 53.03 23.14 -4.72
C ARG A 259 54.10 23.31 -5.81
N SER A 260 53.88 22.79 -7.01
CA SER A 260 54.82 22.91 -8.13
C SER A 260 54.72 24.23 -8.90
N ALA A 261 53.63 24.98 -8.78
CA ALA A 261 53.46 26.31 -9.41
C ALA A 261 54.10 27.48 -8.62
N SER A 262 54.82 27.19 -7.53
CA SER A 262 55.48 28.25 -6.73
C SER A 262 56.75 28.72 -7.42
N PRO A 263 56.89 30.01 -7.79
CA PRO A 263 58.11 30.52 -8.43
C PRO A 263 59.29 30.38 -7.47
N SER A 264 60.29 29.60 -7.87
CA SER A 264 61.58 29.54 -7.18
C SER A 264 62.18 30.95 -7.13
N ARG A 265 62.17 31.59 -5.95
CA ARG A 265 62.93 32.83 -5.71
C ARG A 265 64.41 32.46 -5.74
N ARG A 266 64.99 32.56 -6.93
CA ARG A 266 66.42 32.43 -7.16
C ARG A 266 67.09 33.67 -6.56
N THR A 267 67.77 33.49 -5.43
CA THR A 267 68.60 34.53 -4.82
C THR A 267 69.83 34.76 -5.71
N SER A 268 69.95 35.95 -6.29
CA SER A 268 71.18 36.39 -6.96
C SER A 268 72.03 37.18 -5.96
N ARG A 269 73.32 36.83 -5.93
CA ARG A 269 74.42 37.37 -5.13
C ARG A 269 74.44 38.88 -4.98
#